data_AF-A0A4U8T241-F1
#
_entry.id   AF-A0A4U8T241-F1
#
_cell.length_a   1.000
_cell.length_b   1.000
_cell.length_c   1.000
_cell.angle_alpha   90.00
_cell.angle_beta   90.00
_cell.angle_gamma   90.00
#
_symmetry.space_group_name_H-M   'P 1'
#
loop_
_entity.id
_entity.type
_entity.pdbx_description
1 polymer ?
#
loop_
_entity_poly.entity_id
_entity_poly.type
_entity_poly.pdbx_seq_one_letter_code
_entity_poly.pdbx_strand_id
1 'polypeptide(L)'
;MFGNNNNTGNGNTGAHWSSKQAHNRTMWQGEYQNASNERESMWHLKNHQGGRQPVQREPEKKDKYPIFSDVQELQDELQSIYASGTAFTEQKTIDVTESEYRMLPFKIFKIVGKGIAYASLVYCIAFGLFLLASIRQVQVGGFYPVSLFLAYASLFFYAYVVYGMKQFVIPDEKQPKTKQFYGQVIAGWRVVEFYLVFSVVILVLLESTFASWQGFLYEPLLAIKKMTKGFLAISPANFEAALFHTTGVAIIMLVTYALFARWAFKKFTKEQHRNVIAIKAQYDRADAAIKALDGEI
;
A
#
# COMPACT_ATOMS: atom_id res chain seq x y z
N MET A 1 58.95 -46.75 17.31
CA MET A 1 58.76 -46.87 18.77
C MET A 1 57.75 -45.80 19.20
N PHE A 2 56.60 -46.24 19.75
CA PHE A 2 55.54 -45.49 20.48
C PHE A 2 55.03 -44.17 19.82
N GLY A 3 53.77 -43.98 19.39
CA GLY A 3 52.50 -44.37 19.98
C GLY A 3 52.01 -43.32 21.00
N ASN A 4 51.18 -42.35 20.57
CA ASN A 4 49.79 -42.10 21.03
C ASN A 4 49.31 -40.63 20.87
N ASN A 5 48.02 -40.50 20.56
CA ASN A 5 47.17 -39.30 20.44
C ASN A 5 46.88 -38.60 21.80
N ASN A 6 46.63 -37.28 21.80
CA ASN A 6 45.30 -36.65 22.03
C ASN A 6 45.34 -35.11 22.28
N ASN A 7 44.43 -34.40 21.59
CA ASN A 7 43.56 -33.25 22.01
C ASN A 7 44.20 -31.97 22.64
N THR A 8 43.74 -30.73 22.47
CA THR A 8 42.62 -30.04 21.78
C THR A 8 42.93 -28.52 21.90
N GLY A 9 42.51 -27.67 20.97
CA GLY A 9 42.64 -26.21 21.13
C GLY A 9 42.02 -25.35 20.03
N ASN A 10 40.73 -25.05 20.19
CA ASN A 10 39.94 -23.91 19.67
C ASN A 10 40.78 -22.63 19.43
N GLY A 11 40.46 -21.70 18.53
CA GLY A 11 39.22 -21.37 17.84
C GLY A 11 39.38 -19.95 17.27
N ASN A 12 38.80 -19.75 16.09
CA ASN A 12 39.18 -18.72 15.13
C ASN A 12 38.56 -17.34 15.41
N THR A 13 39.22 -16.31 14.86
CA THR A 13 38.96 -14.87 14.97
C THR A 13 37.68 -14.38 14.28
N GLY A 14 37.04 -13.36 14.89
CA GLY A 14 36.54 -12.17 14.18
C GLY A 14 35.04 -12.06 13.92
N ALA A 15 34.36 -11.15 14.64
CA ALA A 15 33.39 -10.19 14.10
C ALA A 15 32.84 -9.28 15.23
N HIS A 16 33.32 -8.03 15.25
CA HIS A 16 32.76 -6.95 16.04
C HIS A 16 31.60 -6.34 15.23
N TRP A 17 30.35 -6.55 15.65
CA TRP A 17 29.19 -5.78 15.20
C TRP A 17 28.48 -5.22 16.44
N SER A 18 28.63 -3.92 16.64
CA SER A 18 28.00 -3.21 17.74
C SER A 18 26.52 -2.98 17.47
N SER A 19 25.75 -3.37 18.47
CA SER A 19 24.39 -2.95 18.83
C SER A 19 23.91 -1.60 18.27
N LYS A 20 22.74 -1.62 17.61
CA LYS A 20 21.58 -0.73 17.84
C LYS A 20 20.59 -0.85 16.67
N GLN A 21 19.69 -1.83 16.74
CA GLN A 21 18.32 -1.79 16.18
C GLN A 21 17.65 -3.16 16.38
N ALA A 22 17.24 -3.43 17.61
CA ALA A 22 16.38 -4.55 17.95
C ALA A 22 15.40 -4.09 19.03
N HIS A 23 14.44 -3.25 18.64
CA HIS A 23 13.27 -2.97 19.45
C HIS A 23 12.04 -3.17 18.55
N ASN A 24 11.08 -3.94 19.07
CA ASN A 24 9.74 -4.25 18.53
C ASN A 24 9.54 -5.47 17.61
N ARG A 25 10.25 -6.58 17.83
CA ARG A 25 9.76 -7.89 17.35
C ARG A 25 9.65 -9.02 18.37
N THR A 26 9.92 -8.79 19.66
CA THR A 26 10.13 -9.90 20.60
C THR A 26 9.27 -9.87 21.87
N MET A 27 8.18 -9.11 21.93
CA MET A 27 7.38 -9.06 23.18
C MET A 27 6.29 -10.14 23.26
N TRP A 28 5.84 -10.70 22.14
CA TRP A 28 4.76 -11.72 22.13
C TRP A 28 5.23 -13.17 22.11
N GLN A 29 6.54 -13.41 21.87
CA GLN A 29 7.10 -14.77 21.82
C GLN A 29 7.60 -15.28 23.18
N GLY A 30 7.76 -14.42 24.19
CA GLY A 30 8.33 -14.80 25.49
C GLY A 30 7.35 -15.42 26.50
N GLU A 31 6.07 -15.05 26.47
CA GLU A 31 5.12 -15.47 27.52
C GLU A 31 4.46 -16.83 27.28
N TYR A 32 4.42 -17.33 26.04
CA TYR A 32 3.80 -18.63 25.72
C TYR A 32 4.79 -19.80 25.72
N GLN A 33 6.10 -19.54 25.74
CA GLN A 33 7.11 -20.60 25.67
C GLN A 33 7.56 -21.14 27.03
N ASN A 34 7.24 -20.46 28.14
CA ASN A 34 7.69 -20.87 29.48
C ASN A 34 6.55 -21.24 30.45
N ALA A 35 5.28 -21.27 30.01
CA ALA A 35 4.18 -21.70 30.85
C ALA A 35 4.12 -23.24 30.90
N SER A 36 4.90 -23.83 31.80
CA SER A 36 4.93 -25.27 32.04
C SER A 36 3.70 -25.82 32.78
N ASN A 37 2.68 -25.00 33.05
CA ASN A 37 1.42 -25.44 33.65
C ASN A 37 0.25 -24.51 33.27
N GLU A 38 -0.79 -25.09 32.65
CA GLU A 38 -2.06 -24.42 32.29
C GLU A 38 -2.80 -23.81 33.49
N ARG A 39 -2.46 -24.23 34.71
CA ARG A 39 -3.04 -23.71 35.94
C ARG A 39 -2.53 -22.32 36.31
N GLU A 40 -1.28 -21.98 35.96
CA GLU A 40 -0.70 -20.65 36.22
C GLU A 40 -1.21 -19.60 35.23
N SER A 41 -1.36 -19.96 33.95
CA SER A 41 -1.89 -19.03 32.93
C SER A 41 -3.33 -18.59 33.25
N MET A 42 -4.17 -19.50 33.74
CA MET A 42 -5.54 -19.16 34.20
C MET A 42 -5.55 -18.33 35.49
N TRP A 43 -4.57 -18.49 36.38
CA TRP A 43 -4.48 -17.70 37.62
C TRP A 43 -4.11 -16.24 37.33
N HIS A 44 -3.22 -15.99 36.36
CA HIS A 44 -2.89 -14.65 35.87
C HIS A 44 -4.08 -13.96 35.16
N LEU A 45 -4.87 -14.72 34.40
CA LEU A 45 -6.10 -14.23 33.76
C LEU A 45 -7.19 -13.84 34.77
N LYS A 46 -7.38 -14.62 35.83
CA LYS A 46 -8.42 -14.38 36.84
C LYS A 46 -8.10 -13.19 37.75
N ASN A 47 -6.82 -12.94 38.04
CA ASN A 47 -6.39 -11.82 38.89
C ASN A 47 -6.25 -10.48 38.15
N HIS A 48 -6.38 -10.45 36.82
CA HIS A 48 -6.43 -9.20 36.05
C HIS A 48 -7.85 -8.63 35.87
N GLN A 49 -8.90 -9.32 36.34
CA GLN A 49 -10.28 -8.82 36.28
C GLN A 49 -10.70 -8.01 37.52
N GLY A 50 -9.86 -7.90 38.55
CA GLY A 50 -10.14 -7.14 39.76
C GLY A 50 -9.46 -5.77 39.77
N GLY A 51 -10.17 -4.73 39.32
CA GLY A 51 -9.85 -3.36 39.71
C GLY A 51 -9.30 -2.47 38.61
N ARG A 52 -10.22 -1.89 37.83
CA ARG A 52 -10.31 -0.47 37.42
C ARG A 52 -11.21 -0.41 36.20
N GLN A 53 -12.31 0.34 36.31
CA GLN A 53 -13.13 0.71 35.16
C GLN A 53 -12.20 1.17 34.02
N PRO A 54 -12.40 0.71 32.77
CA PRO A 54 -11.62 1.22 31.67
C PRO A 54 -12.02 2.69 31.50
N VAL A 55 -11.14 3.58 31.93
CA VAL A 55 -11.16 4.98 31.48
C VAL A 55 -11.21 4.87 29.96
N GLN A 56 -12.32 5.32 29.36
CA GLN A 56 -12.40 5.59 27.92
C GLN A 56 -11.30 6.61 27.64
N ARG A 57 -10.10 6.11 27.33
CA ARG A 57 -9.08 6.93 26.70
C ARG A 57 -9.67 7.27 25.34
N GLU A 58 -9.94 8.56 25.12
CA GLU A 58 -10.05 9.07 23.76
C GLU A 58 -8.91 8.44 22.95
N PRO A 59 -9.19 7.92 21.75
CA PRO A 59 -8.15 7.28 20.96
C PRO A 59 -7.05 8.30 20.75
N GLU A 60 -5.90 8.08 21.40
CA GLU A 60 -4.66 8.77 21.11
C GLU A 60 -4.50 8.72 19.59
N LYS A 61 -4.58 9.89 18.93
CA LYS A 61 -4.24 10.00 17.51
C LYS A 61 -2.78 9.60 17.38
N LYS A 62 -2.54 8.31 17.19
CA LYS A 62 -1.23 7.78 16.84
C LYS A 62 -0.99 8.17 15.40
N ASP A 63 -0.33 9.30 15.20
CA ASP A 63 0.39 9.63 13.97
C ASP A 63 1.54 8.62 13.83
N LYS A 64 1.21 7.35 13.55
CA LYS A 64 2.16 6.24 13.50
C LYS A 64 2.86 6.14 12.15
N TYR A 65 2.40 6.90 11.15
CA TYR A 65 2.84 6.73 9.76
C TYR A 65 3.08 8.09 9.07
N PRO A 66 4.23 8.28 8.39
CA PRO A 66 4.50 9.48 7.59
C PRO A 66 3.70 9.45 6.27
N ILE A 67 3.34 10.65 5.75
CA ILE A 67 2.81 11.11 4.43
C ILE A 67 1.99 10.16 3.51
N PHE A 68 2.17 8.83 3.56
CA PHE A 68 1.42 7.77 2.88
C PHE A 68 0.59 6.90 3.85
N SER A 69 0.17 7.46 4.98
CA SER A 69 -0.43 6.71 6.12
C SER A 69 -1.76 6.03 5.80
N ASP A 70 -2.66 6.70 5.07
CA ASP A 70 -4.06 6.27 4.99
C ASP A 70 -4.25 4.88 4.37
N VAL A 71 -3.44 4.52 3.36
CA VAL A 71 -3.56 3.21 2.68
C VAL A 71 -2.90 2.09 3.48
N GLN A 72 -1.85 2.43 4.24
CA GLN A 72 -1.19 1.51 5.16
C GLN A 72 -2.08 1.25 6.38
N GLU A 73 -2.79 2.26 6.88
CA GLU A 73 -3.80 2.11 7.93
C GLU A 73 -4.90 1.11 7.51
N LEU A 74 -5.42 1.21 6.28
CA LEU A 74 -6.35 0.20 5.77
C LEU A 74 -5.73 -1.20 5.66
N GLN A 75 -4.42 -1.28 5.36
CA GLN A 75 -3.73 -2.56 5.26
C GLN A 75 -3.60 -3.20 6.64
N ASP A 76 -3.25 -2.39 7.65
CA ASP A 76 -3.15 -2.80 9.05
C ASP A 76 -4.52 -3.19 9.61
N GLU A 77 -5.59 -2.46 9.28
CA GLU A 77 -6.97 -2.81 9.64
C GLU A 77 -7.34 -4.18 9.06
N LEU A 78 -7.09 -4.42 7.77
CA LEU A 78 -7.35 -5.72 7.16
C LEU A 78 -6.47 -6.83 7.77
N GLN A 79 -5.20 -6.55 8.04
CA GLN A 79 -4.30 -7.49 8.69
C GLN A 79 -4.77 -7.83 10.11
N SER A 80 -5.34 -6.86 10.83
CA SER A 80 -5.95 -7.07 12.15
C SER A 80 -7.19 -7.97 12.06
N ILE A 81 -8.09 -7.73 11.08
CA ILE A 81 -9.26 -8.59 10.82
C ILE A 81 -8.83 -10.01 10.45
N TYR A 82 -7.79 -10.13 9.63
CA TYR A 82 -7.21 -11.41 9.25
C TYR A 82 -6.64 -12.13 10.49
N ALA A 83 -5.85 -11.44 11.31
CA ALA A 83 -5.29 -12.01 12.52
C ALA A 83 -6.36 -12.48 13.51
N SER A 84 -7.44 -11.70 13.69
CA SER A 84 -8.57 -12.09 14.55
C SER A 84 -9.35 -13.28 13.99
N GLY A 85 -9.53 -13.36 12.67
CA GLY A 85 -10.15 -14.51 12.01
C GLY A 85 -9.33 -15.79 12.05
N THR A 86 -8.00 -15.70 12.22
CA THR A 86 -7.07 -16.84 12.29
C THR A 86 -6.66 -17.26 13.70
N ALA A 87 -7.11 -16.54 14.74
CA ALA A 87 -6.78 -16.88 16.12
C ALA A 87 -7.51 -18.17 16.55
N PHE A 88 -6.76 -19.15 17.04
CA PHE A 88 -7.14 -20.51 17.45
C PHE A 88 -8.22 -20.64 18.54
N THR A 89 -8.87 -19.56 18.92
CA THR A 89 -9.94 -19.54 19.91
C THR A 89 -11.11 -18.81 19.28
N GLU A 90 -12.28 -19.44 19.24
CA GLU A 90 -13.56 -18.80 18.86
C GLU A 90 -13.90 -17.54 19.70
N GLN A 91 -13.04 -17.17 20.65
CA GLN A 91 -13.29 -16.18 21.69
C GLN A 91 -12.46 -14.89 21.61
N LYS A 92 -11.89 -14.53 20.46
CA LYS A 92 -11.36 -13.16 20.24
C LYS A 92 -12.04 -12.47 19.07
N THR A 93 -13.31 -12.13 19.28
CA THR A 93 -13.99 -11.00 18.65
C THR A 93 -13.25 -9.70 18.98
N ILE A 94 -12.21 -9.38 18.23
CA ILE A 94 -12.05 -7.98 17.84
C ILE A 94 -13.07 -7.79 16.72
N ASP A 95 -14.30 -7.54 17.14
CA ASP A 95 -15.28 -6.95 16.26
C ASP A 95 -14.73 -5.59 15.89
N VAL A 96 -14.32 -5.44 14.63
CA VAL A 96 -14.43 -4.15 13.96
C VAL A 96 -15.81 -3.63 14.30
N THR A 97 -15.87 -2.57 15.09
CA THR A 97 -17.16 -2.05 15.54
C THR A 97 -17.97 -1.71 14.29
N GLU A 98 -19.29 -1.92 14.32
CA GLU A 98 -20.15 -1.60 13.15
C GLU A 98 -19.91 -0.16 12.65
N SER A 99 -19.54 0.75 13.57
CA SER A 99 -19.08 2.11 13.27
C SER A 99 -17.81 2.19 12.41
N GLU A 100 -16.80 1.36 12.61
CA GLU A 100 -15.58 1.34 11.78
C GLU A 100 -15.89 0.85 10.35
N TYR A 101 -16.79 -0.12 10.22
CA TYR A 101 -17.24 -0.60 8.91
C TYR A 101 -18.09 0.45 8.16
N ARG A 102 -18.93 1.20 8.88
CA ARG A 102 -19.70 2.33 8.33
C ARG A 102 -18.80 3.49 7.87
N MET A 103 -17.62 3.65 8.47
CA MET A 103 -16.64 4.68 8.10
C MET A 103 -15.71 4.26 6.96
N LEU A 104 -15.69 2.97 6.59
CA LEU A 104 -14.83 2.43 5.54
C LEU A 104 -15.02 3.12 4.17
N PRO A 105 -16.24 3.40 3.69
CA PRO A 105 -16.43 4.11 2.42
C PRO A 105 -15.82 5.50 2.42
N PHE A 106 -15.87 6.23 3.54
CA PHE A 106 -15.29 7.57 3.67
C PHE A 106 -13.76 7.52 3.66
N LYS A 107 -13.15 6.55 4.35
CA LYS A 107 -11.69 6.33 4.30
C LYS A 107 -11.23 5.99 2.88
N ILE A 108 -11.95 5.10 2.20
CA ILE A 108 -11.67 4.74 0.81
C ILE A 108 -11.80 5.97 -0.11
N PHE A 109 -12.86 6.77 0.03
CA PHE A 109 -13.06 7.97 -0.79
C PHE A 109 -11.90 8.96 -0.63
N LYS A 110 -11.37 9.15 0.59
CA LYS A 110 -10.20 9.98 0.84
C LYS A 110 -8.96 9.47 0.08
N ILE A 111 -8.72 8.17 0.07
CA ILE A 111 -7.58 7.55 -0.65
C ILE A 111 -7.76 7.68 -2.17
N VAL A 112 -8.96 7.42 -2.67
CA VAL A 112 -9.29 7.59 -4.10
C VAL A 112 -9.09 9.04 -4.52
N GLY A 113 -9.61 10.00 -3.76
CA GLY A 113 -9.45 11.42 -4.02
C GLY A 113 -7.98 11.86 -4.02
N LYS A 114 -7.18 11.37 -3.06
CA LYS A 114 -5.72 11.59 -3.06
C LYS A 114 -5.07 11.01 -4.32
N GLY A 115 -5.38 9.76 -4.68
CA GLY A 115 -4.84 9.10 -5.87
C GLY A 115 -5.13 9.88 -7.16
N ILE A 116 -6.37 10.35 -7.33
CA ILE A 116 -6.79 11.20 -8.45
C ILE A 116 -6.01 12.52 -8.43
N ALA A 117 -5.98 13.22 -7.30
CA ALA A 117 -5.28 14.50 -7.17
C ALA A 117 -3.78 14.39 -7.47
N TYR A 118 -3.12 13.33 -7.00
CA TYR A 118 -1.72 13.05 -7.33
C TYR A 118 -1.53 12.79 -8.82
N ALA A 119 -2.38 11.98 -9.45
CA ALA A 119 -2.30 11.74 -10.89
C ALA A 119 -2.46 13.04 -11.69
N SER A 120 -3.45 13.86 -11.35
CA SER A 120 -3.64 15.18 -11.97
C SER A 120 -2.43 16.09 -11.77
N LEU A 121 -1.89 16.15 -10.54
CA LEU A 121 -0.73 16.98 -10.22
C LEU A 121 0.51 16.55 -11.01
N VAL A 122 0.77 15.25 -11.14
CA VAL A 122 1.88 14.72 -11.93
C VAL A 122 1.77 15.14 -13.39
N TYR A 123 0.58 15.04 -14.00
CA TYR A 123 0.37 15.50 -15.37
C TYR A 123 0.52 17.02 -15.51
N CYS A 124 0.01 17.81 -14.56
CA CYS A 124 0.19 19.26 -14.57
C CYS A 124 1.68 19.65 -14.46
N ILE A 125 2.43 18.98 -13.58
CA ILE A 125 3.88 19.21 -13.45
C ILE A 125 4.61 18.79 -14.73
N ALA A 126 4.30 17.61 -15.29
CA ALA A 126 4.89 17.16 -16.55
C ALA A 126 4.62 18.15 -17.69
N PHE A 127 3.37 18.60 -17.84
CA PHE A 127 2.99 19.60 -18.81
C PHE A 127 3.74 20.91 -18.61
N GLY A 128 3.82 21.41 -17.37
CA GLY A 128 4.58 22.62 -17.03
C GLY A 128 6.06 22.50 -17.36
N LEU A 129 6.68 21.35 -17.07
CA LEU A 129 8.09 21.08 -17.40
C LEU A 129 8.33 21.09 -18.91
N PHE A 130 7.49 20.39 -19.69
CA PHE A 130 7.62 20.36 -21.15
C PHE A 130 7.30 21.71 -21.78
N LEU A 131 6.37 22.48 -21.22
CA LEU A 131 6.07 23.84 -21.68
C LEU A 131 7.28 24.76 -21.45
N LEU A 132 7.90 24.71 -20.27
CA LEU A 132 9.11 25.48 -19.97
C LEU A 132 10.28 25.07 -20.88
N ALA A 133 10.48 23.77 -21.10
CA ALA A 133 11.51 23.26 -22.00
C ALA A 133 11.28 23.75 -23.43
N SER A 134 10.04 23.72 -23.90
CA SER A 134 9.64 24.19 -25.24
C SER A 134 9.86 25.70 -25.41
N ILE A 135 9.50 26.49 -24.40
CA ILE A 135 9.72 27.95 -24.38
C ILE A 135 11.21 28.28 -24.42
N ARG A 136 12.02 27.54 -23.65
CA ARG A 136 13.47 27.76 -23.56
C ARG A 136 14.27 27.09 -24.68
N GLN A 137 13.61 26.36 -25.59
CA GLN A 137 14.22 25.58 -26.66
C GLN A 137 15.29 24.61 -26.15
N VAL A 138 15.08 24.04 -24.96
CA VAL A 138 15.99 23.07 -24.33
C VAL A 138 15.61 21.66 -24.77
N GLN A 139 16.60 20.78 -24.92
CA GLN A 139 16.34 19.37 -25.21
C GLN A 139 15.42 18.74 -24.15
N VAL A 140 14.31 18.15 -24.61
CA VAL A 140 13.25 17.61 -23.76
C VAL A 140 13.56 16.24 -23.14
N GLY A 141 14.60 15.54 -23.62
CA GLY A 141 14.91 14.15 -23.25
C GLY A 141 15.08 13.91 -21.74
N GLY A 142 15.65 14.88 -21.02
CA GLY A 142 15.86 14.78 -19.56
C GLY A 142 14.60 14.91 -18.71
N PHE A 143 13.52 15.50 -19.23
CA PHE A 143 12.29 15.71 -18.46
C PHE A 143 11.40 14.46 -18.39
N TYR A 144 11.47 13.59 -19.40
CA TYR A 144 10.77 12.30 -19.41
C TYR A 144 11.03 11.43 -18.16
N PRO A 145 12.29 11.11 -17.80
CA PRO A 145 12.56 10.29 -16.62
C PRO A 145 12.16 10.98 -15.31
N VAL A 146 12.24 12.31 -15.22
CA VAL A 146 11.83 13.07 -14.03
C VAL A 146 10.31 12.96 -13.82
N SER A 147 9.53 13.17 -14.88
CA SER A 147 8.07 13.04 -14.83
C SER A 147 7.62 11.62 -14.49
N LEU A 148 8.29 10.60 -15.06
CA LEU A 148 8.00 9.20 -14.78
C LEU A 148 8.37 8.81 -13.35
N PHE A 149 9.51 9.26 -12.82
CA PHE A 149 9.91 8.95 -11.44
C PHE A 149 8.91 9.49 -10.41
N LEU A 150 8.42 10.72 -10.61
CA LEU A 150 7.38 11.31 -9.75
C LEU A 150 6.08 10.50 -9.76
N ALA A 151 5.69 9.98 -10.92
CA ALA A 151 4.55 9.08 -11.07
C ALA A 151 4.77 7.75 -10.33
N TYR A 152 5.95 7.15 -10.48
CA TYR A 152 6.28 5.86 -9.86
C TYR A 152 6.36 5.94 -8.34
N ALA A 153 6.97 7.00 -7.79
CA ALA A 153 7.17 7.11 -6.34
C ALA A 153 5.84 7.20 -5.56
N SER A 154 4.79 7.74 -6.18
CA SER A 154 3.51 8.00 -5.51
C SER A 154 2.45 6.95 -5.86
N LEU A 155 2.06 6.85 -7.13
CA LEU A 155 0.93 6.05 -7.57
C LEU A 155 1.17 4.54 -7.42
N PHE A 156 2.39 4.08 -7.73
CA PHE A 156 2.73 2.66 -7.69
C PHE A 156 2.82 2.16 -6.25
N PHE A 157 3.19 3.02 -5.31
CA PHE A 157 3.17 2.68 -3.88
C PHE A 157 1.75 2.38 -3.40
N TYR A 158 0.79 3.27 -3.66
CA TYR A 158 -0.61 3.03 -3.29
C TYR A 158 -1.18 1.78 -3.95
N ALA A 159 -0.93 1.60 -5.25
CA ALA A 159 -1.33 0.38 -5.95
C ALA A 159 -0.70 -0.88 -5.32
N TYR A 160 0.59 -0.84 -4.99
CA TYR A 160 1.28 -1.95 -4.34
C TYR A 160 0.59 -2.37 -3.04
N VAL A 161 0.26 -1.39 -2.19
CA VAL A 161 -0.39 -1.63 -0.90
C VAL A 161 -1.80 -2.19 -1.10
N VAL A 162 -2.61 -1.58 -1.96
CA VAL A 162 -3.98 -2.04 -2.24
C VAL A 162 -3.98 -3.46 -2.82
N TYR A 163 -3.14 -3.75 -3.80
CA TYR A 163 -3.02 -5.12 -4.32
C TYR A 163 -2.45 -6.09 -3.28
N GLY A 164 -1.57 -5.59 -2.39
CA GLY A 164 -0.96 -6.32 -1.28
C GLY A 164 -1.96 -6.85 -0.26
N MET A 165 -3.00 -6.08 0.05
CA MET A 165 -4.09 -6.47 0.96
C MET A 165 -4.72 -7.82 0.60
N LYS A 166 -4.71 -8.21 -0.67
CA LYS A 166 -5.24 -9.51 -1.13
C LYS A 166 -4.65 -10.70 -0.39
N GLN A 167 -3.39 -10.62 0.05
CA GLN A 167 -2.72 -11.70 0.77
C GLN A 167 -3.40 -12.05 2.12
N PHE A 168 -4.21 -11.14 2.67
CA PHE A 168 -4.93 -11.28 3.94
C PHE A 168 -6.41 -11.61 3.76
N VAL A 169 -6.86 -11.93 2.53
CA VAL A 169 -8.25 -12.28 2.26
C VAL A 169 -8.44 -13.79 2.37
N ILE A 170 -9.42 -14.22 3.16
CA ILE A 170 -9.81 -15.63 3.30
C ILE A 170 -11.00 -15.91 2.36
N PRO A 171 -10.85 -16.74 1.31
CA PRO A 171 -11.91 -16.94 0.31
C PRO A 171 -13.18 -17.62 0.87
N ASP A 172 -13.00 -18.60 1.76
CA ASP A 172 -14.03 -19.50 2.29
C ASP A 172 -14.34 -19.22 3.78
N GLU A 173 -14.30 -17.95 4.19
CA GLU A 173 -14.62 -17.55 5.57
C GLU A 173 -16.14 -17.68 5.87
N LYS A 174 -16.50 -18.21 7.05
CA LYS A 174 -17.92 -18.40 7.45
C LYS A 174 -18.70 -17.07 7.47
N GLN A 175 -18.03 -15.97 7.84
CA GLN A 175 -18.54 -14.61 7.68
C GLN A 175 -17.59 -13.82 6.79
N PRO A 176 -18.03 -13.29 5.63
CA PRO A 176 -17.18 -12.68 4.60
C PRO A 176 -16.56 -11.32 4.94
N LYS A 177 -16.05 -11.11 6.16
CA LYS A 177 -15.53 -9.82 6.63
C LYS A 177 -14.25 -9.39 5.87
N THR A 178 -13.26 -10.26 5.69
CA THR A 178 -12.01 -9.90 4.99
C THR A 178 -12.24 -9.69 3.50
N LYS A 179 -13.10 -10.53 2.90
CA LYS A 179 -13.47 -10.47 1.48
C LYS A 179 -14.27 -9.21 1.15
N GLN A 180 -15.25 -8.85 1.99
CA GLN A 180 -16.05 -7.65 1.76
C GLN A 180 -15.23 -6.37 1.97
N PHE A 181 -14.39 -6.30 3.01
CA PHE A 181 -13.48 -5.17 3.24
C PHE A 181 -12.57 -4.95 2.03
N TYR A 182 -11.85 -6.00 1.62
CA TYR A 182 -10.97 -5.92 0.45
C TYR A 182 -11.75 -5.58 -0.83
N GLY A 183 -12.95 -6.14 -0.99
CA GLY A 183 -13.85 -5.85 -2.10
C GLY A 183 -14.19 -4.36 -2.24
N GLN A 184 -14.45 -3.66 -1.13
CA GLN A 184 -14.71 -2.23 -1.15
C GLN A 184 -13.44 -1.43 -1.47
N VAL A 185 -12.31 -1.78 -0.86
CA VAL A 185 -11.04 -1.08 -1.12
C VAL A 185 -10.60 -1.22 -2.58
N ILE A 186 -10.66 -2.43 -3.14
CA ILE A 186 -10.30 -2.66 -4.53
C ILE A 186 -11.26 -1.96 -5.49
N ALA A 187 -12.56 -1.94 -5.19
CA ALA A 187 -13.54 -1.22 -6.00
C ALA A 187 -13.26 0.28 -6.04
N GLY A 188 -12.94 0.89 -4.89
CA GLY A 188 -12.49 2.28 -4.83
C GLY A 188 -11.23 2.51 -5.66
N TRP A 189 -10.22 1.64 -5.53
CA TRP A 189 -9.00 1.75 -6.32
C TRP A 189 -9.22 1.60 -7.83
N ARG A 190 -10.18 0.77 -8.26
CA ARG A 190 -10.58 0.69 -9.68
C ARG A 190 -11.08 2.02 -10.23
N VAL A 191 -11.67 2.90 -9.41
CA VAL A 191 -12.05 4.26 -9.83
C VAL A 191 -10.82 5.10 -10.18
N VAL A 192 -9.73 4.97 -9.40
CA VAL A 192 -8.45 5.64 -9.70
C VAL A 192 -7.89 5.10 -11.02
N GLU A 193 -7.93 3.79 -11.24
CA GLU A 193 -7.46 3.18 -12.48
C GLU A 193 -8.28 3.61 -13.70
N PHE A 194 -9.60 3.69 -13.55
CA PHE A 194 -10.48 4.23 -14.56
C PHE A 194 -10.15 5.70 -14.87
N TYR A 195 -9.92 6.52 -13.84
CA TYR A 195 -9.49 7.91 -14.02
C TYR A 195 -8.17 8.03 -14.79
N LEU A 196 -7.19 7.16 -14.51
CA LEU A 196 -5.93 7.13 -15.26
C LEU A 196 -6.16 6.84 -16.74
N VAL A 197 -6.93 5.80 -17.07
CA VAL A 197 -7.27 5.49 -18.47
C VAL A 197 -8.02 6.64 -19.12
N PHE A 198 -9.05 7.16 -18.44
CA PHE A 198 -9.87 8.25 -18.93
C PHE A 198 -9.07 9.53 -19.20
N SER A 199 -8.14 9.87 -18.31
CA SER A 199 -7.24 11.03 -18.48
C SER A 199 -6.34 10.91 -19.70
N VAL A 200 -5.82 9.70 -19.99
CA VAL A 200 -5.02 9.45 -21.19
C VAL A 200 -5.88 9.62 -22.45
N VAL A 201 -7.11 9.09 -22.45
CA VAL A 201 -8.04 9.26 -23.57
C VAL A 201 -8.33 10.75 -23.81
N ILE A 202 -8.58 11.53 -22.75
CA ILE A 202 -8.77 12.98 -22.87
C ILE A 202 -7.53 13.66 -23.44
N LEU A 203 -6.33 13.34 -22.96
CA LEU A 203 -5.08 13.95 -23.44
C LEU A 203 -4.85 13.66 -24.93
N VAL A 204 -5.09 12.42 -25.37
CA VAL A 204 -5.03 12.02 -26.79
C VAL A 204 -6.06 12.78 -27.62
N LEU A 205 -7.29 12.94 -27.12
CA LEU A 205 -8.33 13.70 -27.81
C LEU A 205 -7.97 15.20 -27.91
N LEU A 206 -7.46 15.79 -26.83
CA LEU A 206 -7.03 17.19 -26.82
C LEU A 206 -5.87 17.41 -27.80
N GLU A 207 -4.92 16.48 -27.87
CA GLU A 207 -3.79 16.55 -28.79
C GLU A 207 -4.23 16.40 -30.25
N SER A 208 -4.98 15.35 -30.58
CA SER A 208 -5.46 15.09 -31.95
C SER A 208 -6.41 16.15 -32.49
N THR A 209 -7.12 16.88 -31.61
CA THR A 209 -8.02 17.98 -32.01
C THR A 209 -7.43 19.36 -31.81
N PHE A 210 -6.12 19.47 -31.50
CA PHE A 210 -5.46 20.74 -31.17
C PHE A 210 -5.73 21.85 -32.18
N ALA A 211 -5.65 21.53 -33.48
CA ALA A 211 -5.89 22.48 -34.56
C ALA A 211 -7.29 23.13 -34.51
N SER A 212 -8.30 22.42 -33.99
CA SER A 212 -9.68 22.90 -33.90
C SER A 212 -9.93 23.86 -32.73
N TRP A 213 -9.13 23.79 -31.67
CA TRP A 213 -9.35 24.58 -30.44
C TRP A 213 -8.19 25.52 -30.07
N GLN A 214 -7.05 25.45 -30.77
CA GLN A 214 -5.90 26.35 -30.55
C GLN A 214 -6.27 27.84 -30.61
N GLY A 215 -7.32 28.21 -31.34
CA GLY A 215 -7.82 29.59 -31.42
C GLY A 215 -8.27 30.14 -30.06
N PHE A 216 -8.76 29.28 -29.15
CA PHE A 216 -9.13 29.68 -27.79
C PHE A 216 -7.90 30.06 -26.93
N LEU A 217 -6.69 29.65 -27.33
CA LEU A 217 -5.46 30.02 -26.63
C LEU A 217 -5.01 31.45 -26.95
N TYR A 218 -5.50 32.07 -28.02
CA TYR A 218 -5.00 33.36 -28.50
C TYR A 218 -5.10 34.48 -27.44
N GLU A 219 -6.29 34.67 -26.86
CA GLU A 219 -6.53 35.70 -25.83
C GLU A 219 -5.68 35.48 -24.57
N PRO A 220 -5.63 34.28 -23.96
CA PRO A 220 -4.72 33.98 -22.86
C PRO A 220 -3.24 34.23 -23.18
N LEU A 221 -2.77 33.81 -24.36
CA LEU A 221 -1.37 33.96 -24.76
C LEU A 221 -1.01 35.44 -24.97
N LEU A 222 -1.92 36.25 -25.52
CA LEU A 222 -1.75 37.68 -25.67
C LEU A 222 -1.64 38.38 -24.30
N ALA A 223 -2.48 37.99 -23.34
CA ALA A 223 -2.42 38.50 -21.98
C ALA A 223 -1.07 38.16 -21.30
N ILE A 224 -0.61 36.92 -21.43
CA ILE A 224 0.70 36.49 -20.90
C ILE A 224 1.83 37.29 -21.55
N LYS A 225 1.79 37.49 -22.87
CA LYS A 225 2.81 38.28 -23.60
C LYS A 225 2.85 39.73 -23.10
N LYS A 226 1.69 40.35 -22.86
CA LYS A 226 1.60 41.71 -22.28
C LYS A 226 2.16 41.75 -20.85
N MET A 227 1.78 40.82 -19.99
CA MET A 227 2.24 40.76 -18.59
C MET A 227 3.76 40.54 -18.49
N THR A 228 4.32 39.71 -19.35
CA THR A 228 5.75 39.38 -19.36
C THR A 228 6.59 40.36 -20.17
N LYS A 229 6.00 41.44 -20.70
CA LYS A 229 6.66 42.43 -21.57
C LYS A 229 7.37 41.78 -22.77
N GLY A 230 6.85 40.65 -23.26
CA GLY A 230 7.44 39.90 -24.37
C GLY A 230 8.71 39.11 -24.03
N PHE A 231 9.11 39.01 -22.76
CA PHE A 231 10.28 38.22 -22.34
C PHE A 231 10.08 36.71 -22.55
N LEU A 232 8.83 36.24 -22.48
CA LEU A 232 8.44 34.86 -22.72
C LEU A 232 7.85 34.71 -24.12
N ALA A 233 8.59 34.05 -25.02
CA ALA A 233 8.15 33.72 -26.38
C ALA A 233 7.21 32.50 -26.35
N ILE A 234 6.03 32.67 -25.75
CA ILE A 234 5.01 31.64 -25.67
C ILE A 234 4.13 31.68 -26.93
N SER A 235 3.90 30.52 -27.54
CA SER A 235 3.10 30.37 -28.76
C SER A 235 2.25 29.10 -28.70
N PRO A 236 1.21 28.96 -29.55
CA PRO A 236 0.42 27.74 -29.65
C PRO A 236 1.28 26.50 -29.91
N ALA A 237 2.36 26.62 -30.70
CA ALA A 237 3.28 25.51 -30.96
C ALA A 237 3.99 25.01 -29.70
N ASN A 238 4.27 25.88 -28.72
CA ASN A 238 4.83 25.45 -27.43
C ASN A 238 3.82 24.64 -26.62
N PHE A 239 2.53 24.97 -26.71
CA PHE A 239 1.45 24.23 -26.04
C PHE A 239 1.22 22.88 -26.69
N GLU A 240 1.20 22.83 -28.02
CA GLU A 240 1.09 21.59 -28.79
C GLU A 240 2.24 20.63 -28.47
N ALA A 241 3.48 21.11 -28.47
CA ALA A 241 4.65 20.32 -28.11
C ALA A 241 4.57 19.80 -26.67
N ALA A 242 4.21 20.65 -25.71
CA ALA A 242 4.05 20.25 -24.31
C ALA A 242 2.94 19.21 -24.13
N LEU A 243 1.83 19.36 -24.85
CA LEU A 243 0.71 18.43 -24.83
C LEU A 243 1.13 17.08 -25.42
N PHE A 244 1.78 17.07 -26.58
CA PHE A 244 2.31 15.86 -27.22
C PHE A 244 3.23 15.07 -26.29
N HIS A 245 4.22 15.73 -25.67
CA HIS A 245 5.15 15.07 -24.75
C HIS A 245 4.46 14.57 -23.47
N THR A 246 3.51 15.33 -22.93
CA THR A 246 2.72 14.94 -21.75
C THR A 246 1.84 13.73 -22.05
N THR A 247 1.19 13.69 -23.21
CA THR A 247 0.42 12.54 -23.70
C THR A 247 1.32 11.31 -23.80
N GLY A 248 2.53 11.45 -24.36
CA GLY A 248 3.52 10.37 -24.40
C GLY A 248 3.88 9.82 -23.02
N VAL A 249 4.16 10.69 -22.04
CA VAL A 249 4.41 10.29 -20.65
C VAL A 249 3.20 9.58 -20.06
N ALA A 250 1.99 10.07 -20.30
CA ALA A 250 0.76 9.49 -19.78
C ALA A 250 0.51 8.08 -20.34
N ILE A 251 0.76 7.86 -21.64
CA ILE A 251 0.68 6.54 -22.27
C ILE A 251 1.71 5.57 -21.66
N ILE A 252 2.98 5.99 -21.57
CA ILE A 252 4.05 5.15 -20.98
C ILE A 252 3.70 4.80 -19.53
N MET A 253 3.24 5.77 -18.75
CA MET A 253 2.83 5.56 -17.37
C MET A 253 1.65 4.58 -17.29
N LEU A 254 0.63 4.70 -18.16
CA LEU A 254 -0.51 3.80 -18.18
C LEU A 254 -0.10 2.36 -18.52
N VAL A 255 0.73 2.17 -19.54
CA VAL A 255 1.23 0.84 -19.94
C VAL A 255 2.06 0.23 -18.82
N THR A 256 2.99 0.97 -18.25
CA THR A 256 3.83 0.47 -17.14
C THR A 256 3.00 0.18 -15.89
N TYR A 257 2.00 1.01 -15.59
CA TYR A 257 1.06 0.78 -14.49
C TYR A 257 0.23 -0.49 -14.72
N ALA A 258 -0.31 -0.71 -15.92
CA ALA A 258 -1.09 -1.90 -16.23
C ALA A 258 -0.26 -3.19 -16.07
N LEU A 259 1.00 -3.18 -16.54
CA LEU A 259 1.94 -4.27 -16.33
C LEU A 259 2.21 -4.51 -14.83
N PHE A 260 2.44 -3.44 -14.08
CA PHE A 260 2.67 -3.49 -12.65
C PHE A 260 1.46 -4.04 -11.87
N ALA A 261 0.25 -3.53 -12.14
CA ALA A 261 -0.99 -3.99 -11.52
C ALA A 261 -1.24 -5.47 -11.79
N ARG A 262 -1.01 -5.92 -13.03
CA ARG A 262 -1.10 -7.34 -13.41
C ARG A 262 -0.08 -8.20 -12.65
N TRP A 263 1.15 -7.73 -12.52
CA TRP A 263 2.19 -8.41 -11.75
C TRP A 263 1.83 -8.48 -10.26
N ALA A 264 1.45 -7.35 -9.65
CA ALA A 264 1.11 -7.26 -8.23
C ALA A 264 -0.07 -8.18 -7.89
N PHE A 265 -1.12 -8.16 -8.72
CA PHE A 265 -2.27 -9.05 -8.54
C PHE A 265 -1.86 -10.52 -8.58
N LYS A 266 -1.04 -10.94 -9.55
CA LYS A 266 -0.54 -12.32 -9.63
C LYS A 266 0.29 -12.70 -8.40
N LYS A 267 1.22 -11.83 -7.99
CA LYS A 267 2.08 -12.03 -6.82
C LYS A 267 1.26 -12.25 -5.56
N PHE A 268 0.36 -11.32 -5.23
CA PHE A 268 -0.41 -11.39 -3.99
C PHE A 268 -1.51 -12.44 -4.01
N THR A 269 -2.00 -12.84 -5.18
CA THR A 269 -2.84 -14.04 -5.30
C THR A 269 -2.06 -15.28 -4.88
N LYS A 270 -0.80 -15.43 -5.31
CA LYS A 270 0.04 -16.57 -4.91
C LYS A 270 0.29 -16.58 -3.40
N GLU A 271 0.57 -15.42 -2.80
CA GLU A 271 0.74 -15.31 -1.34
C GLU A 271 -0.56 -15.58 -0.58
N GLN A 272 -1.71 -15.13 -1.09
CA GLN A 272 -3.02 -15.48 -0.51
C GLN A 272 -3.22 -17.00 -0.43
N HIS A 273 -2.91 -17.74 -1.50
CA HIS A 273 -3.04 -19.21 -1.50
C HIS A 273 -2.13 -19.86 -0.46
N ARG A 274 -0.88 -19.37 -0.33
CA ARG A 274 0.07 -19.85 0.69
C ARG A 274 -0.44 -19.61 2.10
N ASN A 275 -0.96 -18.42 2.36
CA ASN A 275 -1.52 -18.04 3.66
C ASN A 275 -2.76 -18.87 4.00
N VAL A 276 -3.66 -19.09 3.04
CA VAL A 276 -4.86 -19.94 3.24
C VAL A 276 -4.48 -21.39 3.54
N ILE A 277 -3.48 -21.96 2.86
CA ILE A 277 -2.98 -23.31 3.15
C ILE A 277 -2.39 -23.38 4.57
N ALA A 278 -1.62 -22.38 4.98
CA ALA A 278 -1.06 -22.32 6.33
C ALA A 278 -2.15 -22.25 7.41
N ILE A 279 -3.20 -21.47 7.17
CA ILE A 279 -4.38 -21.40 8.07
C ILE A 279 -5.10 -22.75 8.14
N LYS A 280 -5.35 -23.41 7.00
CA LYS A 280 -6.02 -24.72 6.98
C LYS A 280 -5.22 -25.76 7.76
N ALA A 281 -3.91 -25.83 7.54
CA ALA A 281 -3.02 -26.72 8.29
C ALA A 281 -2.97 -26.40 9.80
N GLN A 282 -3.21 -25.16 10.17
CA GLN A 282 -3.37 -24.74 11.56
C GLN A 282 -4.68 -25.27 12.15
N TYR A 283 -5.82 -25.06 11.49
CA TYR A 283 -7.12 -25.61 11.91
C TYR A 283 -7.09 -27.13 12.04
N ASP A 284 -6.58 -27.86 11.04
CA ASP A 284 -6.52 -29.32 11.05
C ASP A 284 -5.74 -29.85 12.27
N ARG A 285 -4.67 -29.14 12.69
CA ARG A 285 -3.89 -29.49 13.88
C ARG A 285 -4.64 -29.18 15.18
N ALA A 286 -5.38 -28.09 15.24
CA ALA A 286 -6.20 -27.77 16.41
C ALA A 286 -7.37 -28.74 16.56
N ASP A 287 -8.08 -29.04 15.48
CA ASP A 287 -9.17 -30.03 15.49
C ASP A 287 -8.66 -31.41 15.91
N ALA A 288 -7.47 -31.82 15.44
CA ALA A 288 -6.83 -33.04 15.88
C ALA A 288 -6.45 -33.01 17.37
N ALA A 289 -5.98 -31.87 17.89
CA ALA A 289 -5.68 -31.71 19.31
C ALA A 289 -6.95 -31.74 20.18
N ILE A 290 -8.04 -31.11 19.73
CA ILE A 290 -9.34 -31.10 20.41
C ILE A 290 -9.91 -32.52 20.47
N LYS A 291 -9.94 -33.25 19.35
CA LYS A 291 -10.42 -34.65 19.32
C LYS A 291 -9.59 -35.58 20.22
N ALA A 292 -8.27 -35.39 20.26
CA ALA A 292 -7.41 -36.14 21.17
C ALA A 292 -7.66 -35.82 22.65
N LEU A 293 -8.03 -34.57 22.98
CA LEU A 293 -8.41 -34.14 24.33
C LEU A 293 -9.80 -34.65 24.74
N ASP A 294 -10.74 -34.72 23.81
CA ASP A 294 -12.11 -35.22 24.03
C ASP A 294 -12.19 -36.76 24.07
N GLY A 295 -11.08 -37.46 23.83
CA GLY A 295 -10.99 -38.93 23.93
C GLY A 295 -11.66 -39.68 22.78
N GLU A 296 -11.99 -39.00 21.68
CA GLU A 296 -12.50 -39.62 20.45
C GLU A 296 -11.31 -40.17 19.62
N ILE A 297 -10.91 -41.42 19.90
CA ILE A 297 -10.05 -42.23 19.00
C ILE A 297 -10.86 -43.45 18.54
#